data_AF-K2EMZ2-F1
#
_entry.id   AF-K2EMZ2-F1
#
_cell.length_a   1.000
_cell.length_b   1.000
_cell.length_c   1.000
_cell.angle_alpha   90.00
_cell.angle_beta   90.00
_cell.angle_gamma   90.00
#
_symmetry.space_group_name_H-M   'P 1'
#
loop_
_entity.id
_entity.type
_entity.pdbx_description
1 polymer ?
#
loop_
_entity_poly.entity_id
_entity_poly.type
_entity_poly.pdbx_seq_one_letter_code
_entity_poly.pdbx_strand_id
1 'polypeptide(L)'
;ATQDSFLSFSTALDGTVAERMRITSGGRIGIGTISPASQLSVNTPENSGETRLLLQLIAEQTGRRPRLNFASYNTQTGEKYIALQTDADDGVFPPLTLQSSGGNVGIGITNPGAKLEVNSSLSQTPFVIRGGGSSGIEIIRILDASGNEKMRIDNSGNIGIGTTNATQKLTVYNGSTTGTYTTSGWAHSSDARLKTNIQTISDPLTKIMKLNPVSFNWKNNPDENKQIGFIAQEMLETIPEIVIGNEEDGYGIAYGNLSSMIVGAIQEQQLEITNNKLQISNEIQNSNDQIELQTESIASLQLKTDQNITTLSQLQTSIDTQLGVVQMTLSGLQNENQKTQADLTDLETTVQTLQSQIQELQQIANQELNLAQIDQNSTDISYLKTLLGINPDKPNEISILGKLTAENIESGILTIKVADQATATIGTAIICPLGKKADESGTCSIDDEAADGKSVVVKTGAVSKESKIFVTPKNVTDKVLAVTETLAGEGFMVKIKEPIGISDNPIEFDWWMVESN
;
A
#
# COMPACT_ATOMS: atom_id res chain seq x y z
N ALA A 1 -101.27 -24.32 -91.71
CA ALA A 1 -99.91 -24.90 -91.71
C ALA A 1 -98.95 -23.80 -92.16
N THR A 2 -98.10 -23.29 -91.26
CA THR A 2 -97.02 -22.39 -91.65
C THR A 2 -96.04 -23.19 -92.49
N GLN A 3 -95.90 -22.86 -93.77
CA GLN A 3 -94.82 -23.42 -94.59
C GLN A 3 -93.54 -22.71 -94.18
N ASP A 4 -92.81 -23.27 -93.23
CA ASP A 4 -91.46 -22.81 -92.96
C ASP A 4 -90.58 -23.12 -94.17
N SER A 5 -89.99 -22.06 -94.73
CA SER A 5 -89.02 -22.15 -95.81
C SER A 5 -87.65 -21.72 -95.32
N PHE A 6 -86.62 -22.12 -96.04
CA PHE A 6 -85.25 -21.69 -95.78
C PHE A 6 -84.49 -21.61 -97.10
N LEU A 7 -83.46 -20.77 -97.11
CA LEU A 7 -82.44 -20.77 -98.15
C LEU A 7 -81.22 -21.50 -97.60
N SER A 8 -80.71 -22.50 -98.32
CA SER A 8 -79.46 -23.16 -97.94
C SER A 8 -78.44 -23.15 -99.08
N PHE A 9 -77.18 -23.10 -98.70
CA PHE A 9 -76.03 -23.30 -99.57
C PHE A 9 -75.33 -24.59 -99.15
N SER A 10 -75.22 -25.52 -100.10
CA SER A 10 -74.53 -26.79 -99.90
C SER A 10 -73.31 -26.87 -100.81
N THR A 11 -72.25 -27.48 -100.33
CA THR A 11 -71.02 -27.73 -101.10
C THR A 11 -70.71 -29.22 -101.07
N ALA A 12 -70.21 -29.77 -102.17
CA ALA A 12 -69.60 -31.09 -102.18
C ALA A 12 -68.12 -30.99 -101.81
N LEU A 13 -67.67 -31.77 -100.83
CA LEU A 13 -66.24 -32.01 -100.55
C LEU A 13 -66.03 -33.52 -100.57
N ASP A 14 -65.05 -34.00 -101.36
CA ASP A 14 -64.75 -35.43 -101.56
C ASP A 14 -65.99 -36.27 -101.87
N GLY A 15 -66.89 -35.73 -102.71
CA GLY A 15 -68.14 -36.38 -103.12
C GLY A 15 -69.28 -36.34 -102.11
N THR A 16 -69.05 -35.83 -100.89
CA THR A 16 -70.10 -35.68 -99.87
C THR A 16 -70.69 -34.27 -99.92
N VAL A 17 -71.99 -34.16 -100.21
CA VAL A 17 -72.73 -32.90 -100.16
C VAL A 17 -73.12 -32.61 -98.72
N ALA A 18 -72.68 -31.48 -98.18
CA ALA A 18 -73.08 -31.00 -96.87
C ALA A 18 -73.56 -29.55 -96.95
N GLU A 19 -74.56 -29.22 -96.16
CA GLU A 19 -75.03 -27.85 -95.99
C GLU A 19 -73.98 -27.02 -95.23
N ARG A 20 -73.61 -25.87 -95.79
CA ARG A 20 -72.59 -24.97 -95.23
C ARG A 20 -73.16 -23.68 -94.69
N MET A 21 -74.29 -23.22 -95.22
CA MET A 21 -74.95 -22.00 -94.76
C MET A 21 -76.47 -22.12 -94.93
N ARG A 22 -77.22 -21.56 -93.97
CA ARG A 22 -78.68 -21.47 -93.96
C ARG A 22 -79.14 -20.06 -93.66
N ILE A 23 -80.24 -19.63 -94.25
CA ILE A 23 -81.09 -18.56 -93.74
C ILE A 23 -82.48 -19.14 -93.46
N THR A 24 -82.93 -19.10 -92.20
CA THR A 24 -84.25 -19.63 -91.80
C THR A 24 -85.38 -18.68 -92.18
N SER A 25 -86.64 -19.14 -92.16
CA SER A 25 -87.83 -18.29 -92.33
C SER A 25 -87.87 -17.12 -91.34
N GLY A 26 -87.24 -17.26 -90.17
CA GLY A 26 -87.08 -16.22 -89.16
C GLY A 26 -85.89 -15.26 -89.38
N GLY A 27 -85.22 -15.31 -90.54
CA GLY A 27 -84.12 -14.41 -90.90
C GLY A 27 -82.79 -14.68 -90.19
N ARG A 28 -82.64 -15.84 -89.53
CA ARG A 28 -81.40 -16.21 -88.83
C ARG A 28 -80.44 -16.88 -89.79
N ILE A 29 -79.19 -16.44 -89.77
CA ILE A 29 -78.11 -16.97 -90.60
C ILE A 29 -77.32 -18.01 -89.79
N GLY A 30 -77.31 -19.25 -90.27
CA GLY A 30 -76.43 -20.31 -89.79
C GLY A 30 -75.27 -20.52 -90.77
N ILE A 31 -74.03 -20.57 -90.30
CA ILE A 31 -72.87 -21.03 -91.08
C ILE A 31 -72.33 -22.26 -90.35
N GLY A 32 -72.32 -23.42 -91.01
CA GLY A 32 -71.95 -24.71 -90.43
C GLY A 32 -72.89 -25.25 -89.32
N THR A 33 -74.08 -24.66 -89.16
CA THR A 33 -75.17 -25.17 -88.33
C THR A 33 -76.51 -25.03 -89.05
N ILE A 34 -77.36 -26.04 -88.94
CA ILE A 34 -78.74 -26.01 -89.48
C ILE A 34 -79.75 -25.41 -88.49
N SER A 35 -79.34 -25.19 -87.24
CA SER A 35 -80.20 -24.69 -86.16
C SER A 35 -79.57 -23.44 -85.52
N PRO A 36 -79.57 -22.28 -86.21
CA PRO A 36 -78.96 -21.06 -85.67
C PRO A 36 -79.70 -20.56 -84.42
N ALA A 37 -78.98 -20.47 -83.30
CA ALA A 37 -79.49 -20.03 -82.01
C ALA A 37 -79.67 -18.50 -81.91
N SER A 38 -79.00 -17.73 -82.76
CA SER A 38 -78.99 -16.26 -82.81
C SER A 38 -79.16 -15.75 -84.25
N GLN A 39 -79.19 -14.41 -84.46
CA GLN A 39 -79.29 -13.81 -85.80
C GLN A 39 -78.16 -14.25 -86.75
N LEU A 40 -76.95 -14.45 -86.22
CA LEU A 40 -75.83 -15.06 -86.92
C LEU A 40 -75.20 -16.09 -85.99
N SER A 41 -75.32 -17.37 -86.34
CA SER A 41 -74.68 -18.48 -85.65
C SER A 41 -73.65 -19.11 -86.58
N VAL A 42 -72.38 -19.05 -86.20
CA VAL A 42 -71.30 -19.72 -86.94
C VAL A 42 -70.81 -20.87 -86.07
N ASN A 43 -70.96 -22.09 -86.59
CA ASN A 43 -70.44 -23.30 -85.99
C ASN A 43 -69.44 -23.93 -86.96
N THR A 44 -68.24 -24.23 -86.48
CA THR A 44 -67.23 -24.91 -87.30
C THR A 44 -67.30 -26.41 -86.98
N PRO A 45 -67.31 -27.31 -87.98
CA PRO A 45 -67.34 -28.76 -87.74
C PRO A 45 -66.16 -29.18 -86.86
N GLU A 46 -66.43 -29.99 -85.84
CA GLU A 46 -65.56 -30.25 -84.67
C GLU A 46 -64.19 -30.91 -84.92
N ASN A 47 -63.74 -31.10 -86.17
CA ASN A 47 -62.60 -31.97 -86.48
C ASN A 47 -61.41 -31.31 -87.22
N SER A 48 -61.34 -29.99 -87.33
CA SER A 48 -60.06 -29.33 -87.64
C SER A 48 -59.52 -28.76 -86.34
N GLY A 49 -58.36 -29.22 -85.87
CA GLY A 49 -57.74 -28.87 -84.57
C GLY A 49 -57.47 -27.38 -84.29
N GLU A 50 -58.03 -26.47 -85.09
CA GLU A 50 -58.14 -25.04 -84.84
C GLU A 50 -59.55 -24.56 -85.19
N THR A 51 -60.48 -24.64 -84.23
CA THR A 51 -61.78 -23.95 -84.36
C THR A 51 -61.55 -22.46 -84.11
N ARG A 52 -61.48 -21.68 -85.19
CA ARG A 52 -61.30 -20.22 -85.12
C ARG A 52 -62.38 -19.51 -85.92
N LEU A 53 -63.23 -18.74 -85.25
CA LEU A 53 -64.05 -17.74 -85.94
C LEU A 53 -63.19 -16.48 -86.14
N LEU A 54 -62.61 -16.37 -87.34
CA LEU A 54 -61.72 -15.28 -87.73
C LEU A 54 -62.50 -14.16 -88.40
N LEU A 55 -62.43 -12.95 -87.85
CA LEU A 55 -62.59 -11.75 -88.67
C LEU A 55 -61.20 -11.30 -89.09
N GLN A 56 -60.80 -11.67 -90.31
CA GLN A 56 -59.51 -11.29 -90.87
C GLN A 56 -59.66 -9.97 -91.63
N LEU A 57 -58.93 -8.95 -91.19
CA LEU A 57 -58.70 -7.75 -91.99
C LEU A 57 -57.52 -8.03 -92.93
N ILE A 58 -57.77 -8.15 -94.23
CA ILE A 58 -56.73 -8.37 -95.22
C ILE A 58 -56.07 -7.01 -95.52
N ALA A 59 -54.90 -6.76 -94.96
CA ALA A 59 -54.00 -5.73 -95.46
C ALA A 59 -53.04 -6.41 -96.45
N GLU A 60 -52.96 -5.90 -97.69
CA GLU A 60 -52.27 -6.53 -98.83
C GLU A 60 -50.74 -6.59 -98.72
N GLN A 61 -50.14 -6.23 -97.58
CA GLN A 61 -48.68 -6.22 -97.42
C GLN A 61 -48.20 -7.48 -96.69
N THR A 62 -47.23 -8.15 -97.31
CA THR A 62 -46.64 -9.42 -96.87
C THR A 62 -46.05 -9.31 -95.46
N GLY A 63 -46.48 -10.17 -94.54
CA GLY A 63 -45.68 -10.54 -93.36
C GLY A 63 -46.41 -10.60 -92.02
N ARG A 64 -47.42 -9.76 -91.74
CA ARG A 64 -48.18 -9.82 -90.47
C ARG A 64 -49.64 -9.44 -90.68
N ARG A 65 -50.55 -10.32 -90.30
CA ARG A 65 -52.00 -10.10 -90.43
C ARG A 65 -52.62 -9.90 -89.04
N PRO A 66 -53.11 -8.69 -88.71
CA PRO A 66 -53.88 -8.52 -87.49
C PRO A 66 -55.21 -9.28 -87.65
N ARG A 67 -55.51 -10.12 -86.67
CA ARG A 67 -56.72 -10.92 -86.59
C ARG A 67 -57.40 -10.70 -85.25
N LEU A 68 -58.72 -10.54 -85.28
CA LEU A 68 -59.54 -10.64 -84.09
C LEU A 68 -60.18 -12.03 -84.08
N ASN A 69 -59.79 -12.84 -83.10
CA ASN A 69 -60.36 -14.16 -82.87
C ASN A 69 -61.50 -14.00 -81.86
N PHE A 70 -62.73 -14.25 -82.28
CA PHE A 70 -63.91 -14.18 -81.39
C PHE A 70 -64.15 -15.47 -80.62
N ALA A 71 -63.68 -16.59 -81.15
CA ALA A 71 -63.74 -17.89 -80.50
C ALA A 71 -62.48 -18.66 -80.91
N SER A 72 -61.51 -18.72 -80.00
CA SER A 72 -60.31 -19.56 -80.12
C SER A 72 -60.28 -20.59 -79.00
N TYR A 73 -59.64 -21.72 -79.25
CA TYR A 73 -59.51 -22.83 -78.32
C TYR A 73 -58.05 -23.28 -78.24
N ASN A 74 -57.48 -23.33 -77.04
CA ASN A 74 -56.16 -23.90 -76.82
C ASN A 74 -56.31 -25.42 -76.64
N THR A 75 -55.77 -26.20 -77.56
CA THR A 75 -55.86 -27.67 -77.53
C THR A 75 -54.98 -28.30 -76.45
N GLN A 76 -53.97 -27.59 -75.93
CA GLN A 76 -53.13 -28.07 -74.84
C GLN A 76 -53.77 -27.83 -73.46
N THR A 77 -54.48 -26.72 -73.27
CA THR A 77 -55.07 -26.36 -71.96
C THR A 77 -56.57 -26.56 -71.88
N GLY A 78 -57.25 -26.74 -73.01
CA GLY A 78 -58.72 -26.84 -73.09
C GLY A 78 -59.44 -25.51 -72.91
N GLU A 79 -58.73 -24.39 -72.92
CA GLU A 79 -59.27 -23.07 -72.63
C GLU A 79 -59.81 -22.36 -73.87
N LYS A 80 -60.87 -21.58 -73.67
CA LYS A 80 -61.52 -20.76 -74.70
C LYS A 80 -61.20 -19.28 -74.45
N TYR A 81 -60.83 -18.56 -75.51
CA TYR A 81 -60.43 -17.16 -75.39
C TYR A 81 -60.77 -16.32 -76.62
N ILE A 82 -60.90 -15.02 -76.41
CA ILE A 82 -60.88 -13.99 -77.43
C ILE A 82 -59.46 -13.42 -77.47
N ALA A 83 -58.87 -13.30 -78.65
CA ALA A 83 -57.53 -12.73 -78.78
C ALA A 83 -57.42 -11.79 -79.97
N LEU A 84 -56.71 -10.69 -79.75
CA LEU A 84 -56.06 -9.95 -80.82
C LEU A 84 -54.72 -10.65 -81.08
N GLN A 85 -54.49 -11.08 -82.31
CA GLN A 85 -53.26 -11.76 -82.70
C GLN A 85 -52.67 -11.13 -83.97
N THR A 86 -51.36 -11.03 -84.04
CA THR A 86 -50.64 -10.89 -85.32
C THR A 86 -50.03 -12.26 -85.61
N ASP A 87 -50.35 -12.88 -86.74
CA ASP A 87 -49.62 -14.10 -87.12
C ASP A 87 -48.14 -13.73 -87.28
N ALA A 88 -47.29 -14.35 -86.47
CA ALA A 88 -45.91 -14.65 -86.82
C ALA A 88 -45.78 -16.15 -86.57
N ASP A 89 -45.23 -16.88 -87.55
CA ASP A 89 -45.16 -18.35 -87.56
C ASP A 89 -44.32 -18.96 -86.41
N ASP A 90 -43.74 -18.14 -85.52
CA ASP A 90 -42.74 -18.56 -84.53
C ASP A 90 -43.14 -18.29 -83.07
N GLY A 91 -44.31 -18.79 -82.63
CA GLY A 91 -44.61 -18.89 -81.18
C GLY A 91 -44.68 -17.56 -80.43
N VAL A 92 -44.89 -16.44 -81.13
CA VAL A 92 -45.02 -15.12 -80.51
C VAL A 92 -46.40 -15.02 -79.86
N PHE A 93 -46.38 -14.89 -78.53
CA PHE A 93 -47.55 -14.82 -77.67
C PHE A 93 -48.60 -13.81 -78.18
N PRO A 94 -49.90 -14.09 -77.97
CA PRO A 94 -50.96 -13.15 -78.35
C PRO A 94 -50.78 -11.81 -77.62
N PRO A 95 -50.80 -10.68 -78.34
CA PRO A 95 -50.61 -9.36 -77.74
C PRO A 95 -51.72 -8.98 -76.74
N LEU A 96 -52.95 -9.48 -76.91
CA LEU A 96 -54.03 -9.32 -75.93
C LEU A 96 -54.95 -10.54 -75.95
N THR A 97 -55.19 -11.14 -74.77
CA THR A 97 -56.14 -12.23 -74.57
C THR A 97 -57.18 -11.88 -73.52
N LEU A 98 -58.43 -12.26 -73.79
CA LEU A 98 -59.55 -12.18 -72.89
C LEU A 98 -60.10 -13.61 -72.72
N GLN A 99 -59.98 -14.18 -71.53
CA GLN A 99 -60.51 -15.53 -71.29
C GLN A 99 -62.04 -15.51 -71.33
N SER A 100 -62.63 -16.44 -72.08
CA SER A 100 -64.09 -16.44 -72.29
C SER A 100 -64.88 -16.92 -71.05
N SER A 101 -64.22 -17.60 -70.10
CA SER A 101 -64.78 -17.96 -68.79
C SER A 101 -64.75 -16.81 -67.78
N GLY A 102 -64.17 -15.66 -68.15
CA GLY A 102 -64.40 -14.38 -67.51
C GLY A 102 -63.41 -14.02 -66.39
N GLY A 103 -62.63 -12.97 -66.66
CA GLY A 103 -62.08 -12.11 -65.61
C GLY A 103 -60.61 -11.76 -65.77
N ASN A 104 -59.84 -12.54 -66.52
CA ASN A 104 -58.41 -12.33 -66.68
C ASN A 104 -58.08 -11.77 -68.08
N VAL A 105 -57.23 -10.75 -68.09
CA VAL A 105 -56.68 -10.12 -69.30
C VAL A 105 -55.19 -10.47 -69.36
N GLY A 106 -54.78 -11.14 -70.43
CA GLY A 106 -53.37 -11.41 -70.70
C GLY A 106 -52.83 -10.45 -71.75
N ILE A 107 -51.65 -9.87 -71.53
CA ILE A 107 -50.89 -9.12 -72.56
C ILE A 107 -49.59 -9.89 -72.80
N GLY A 108 -49.44 -10.49 -73.98
CA GLY A 108 -48.30 -11.37 -74.27
C GLY A 108 -48.35 -12.74 -73.59
N ILE A 109 -49.55 -13.21 -73.19
CA ILE A 109 -49.77 -14.53 -72.59
C ILE A 109 -51.16 -15.08 -72.96
N THR A 110 -51.26 -16.39 -73.18
CA THR A 110 -52.52 -17.10 -73.54
C THR A 110 -53.34 -17.54 -72.33
N ASN A 111 -52.69 -17.86 -71.22
CA ASN A 111 -53.33 -18.31 -69.99
C ASN A 111 -52.88 -17.48 -68.77
N PRO A 112 -53.46 -16.28 -68.57
CA PRO A 112 -53.12 -15.44 -67.43
C PRO A 112 -53.60 -16.07 -66.11
N GLY A 113 -52.70 -16.24 -65.15
CA GLY A 113 -52.97 -16.69 -63.78
C GLY A 113 -53.52 -15.60 -62.85
N ALA A 114 -53.52 -14.33 -63.29
CA ALA A 114 -54.07 -13.19 -62.56
C ALA A 114 -55.05 -12.36 -63.41
N LYS A 115 -55.82 -11.46 -62.76
CA LYS A 115 -56.82 -10.60 -63.42
C LYS A 115 -56.25 -9.73 -64.55
N LEU A 116 -55.00 -9.29 -64.39
CA LEU A 116 -54.21 -8.66 -65.45
C LEU A 116 -52.79 -9.24 -65.32
N GLU A 117 -52.35 -9.97 -66.34
CA GLU A 117 -50.99 -10.50 -66.41
C GLU A 117 -50.33 -10.04 -67.69
N VAL A 118 -49.15 -9.43 -67.56
CA VAL A 118 -48.35 -8.96 -68.69
C VAL A 118 -47.06 -9.76 -68.71
N ASN A 119 -46.84 -10.53 -69.78
CA ASN A 119 -45.66 -11.36 -69.96
C ASN A 119 -44.92 -10.92 -71.23
N SER A 120 -43.60 -10.81 -71.16
CA SER A 120 -42.75 -10.45 -72.31
C SER A 120 -41.72 -11.54 -72.54
N SER A 121 -41.76 -12.20 -73.70
CA SER A 121 -40.74 -13.17 -74.14
C SER A 121 -39.55 -12.54 -74.86
N LEU A 122 -39.51 -11.21 -74.96
CA LEU A 122 -38.42 -10.43 -75.56
C LEU A 122 -37.81 -9.52 -74.47
N SER A 123 -36.53 -9.15 -74.57
CA SER A 123 -35.80 -8.24 -73.65
C SER A 123 -36.32 -6.79 -73.60
N GLN A 124 -37.64 -6.59 -73.63
CA GLN A 124 -38.31 -5.32 -73.43
C GLN A 124 -38.93 -5.30 -72.03
N THR A 125 -39.10 -4.10 -71.46
CA THR A 125 -39.76 -3.95 -70.16
C THR A 125 -41.22 -4.43 -70.27
N PRO A 126 -41.65 -5.45 -69.52
CA PRO A 126 -42.95 -6.11 -69.72
C PRO A 126 -44.13 -5.16 -69.51
N PHE A 127 -44.02 -4.19 -68.60
CA PHE A 127 -45.12 -3.31 -68.24
C PHE A 127 -44.60 -1.91 -67.93
N VAL A 128 -45.08 -0.90 -68.66
CA VAL A 128 -44.78 0.51 -68.42
C VAL A 128 -46.08 1.23 -68.13
N ILE A 129 -46.25 1.73 -66.91
CA ILE A 129 -47.31 2.71 -66.60
C ILE A 129 -46.74 4.09 -66.93
N ARG A 130 -47.16 4.67 -68.06
CA ARG A 130 -46.88 6.08 -68.39
C ARG A 130 -48.05 6.92 -67.96
N GLY A 131 -47.86 7.78 -66.95
CA GLY A 131 -48.79 8.87 -66.66
C GLY A 131 -48.77 9.86 -67.83
N GLY A 132 -49.76 9.77 -68.72
CA GLY A 132 -49.91 10.68 -69.85
C GLY A 132 -50.86 11.82 -69.49
N GLY A 133 -50.33 12.97 -69.11
CA GLY A 133 -51.13 14.19 -68.94
C GLY A 133 -50.33 15.37 -68.40
N SER A 134 -50.70 16.57 -68.84
CA SER A 134 -50.40 17.85 -68.21
C SER A 134 -50.57 17.77 -66.69
N SER A 135 -49.63 18.37 -65.95
CA SER A 135 -49.57 18.54 -64.48
C SER A 135 -50.83 18.07 -63.73
N GLY A 136 -50.76 16.92 -63.05
CA GLY A 136 -51.82 16.50 -62.12
C GLY A 136 -52.24 15.03 -62.12
N ILE A 137 -51.75 14.19 -63.04
CA ILE A 137 -52.16 12.77 -63.06
C ILE A 137 -51.19 11.92 -62.23
N GLU A 138 -51.70 11.31 -61.15
CA GLU A 138 -51.02 10.32 -60.32
C GLU A 138 -50.59 9.10 -61.16
N ILE A 139 -49.39 8.57 -60.93
CA ILE A 139 -48.79 7.54 -61.79
C ILE A 139 -49.32 6.15 -61.43
N ILE A 140 -49.43 5.81 -60.14
CA ILE A 140 -49.94 4.52 -59.66
C ILE A 140 -50.80 4.74 -58.41
N ARG A 141 -51.95 4.08 -58.33
CA ARG A 141 -52.71 3.91 -57.09
C ARG A 141 -53.09 2.45 -56.86
N ILE A 142 -52.94 2.00 -55.62
CA ILE A 142 -53.42 0.71 -55.14
C ILE A 142 -54.54 1.01 -54.15
N LEU A 143 -55.74 0.52 -54.45
CA LEU A 143 -56.95 0.69 -53.65
C LEU A 143 -57.32 -0.65 -53.00
N ASP A 144 -57.96 -0.63 -51.84
CA ASP A 144 -58.66 -1.81 -51.32
C ASP A 144 -60.01 -2.04 -52.02
N ALA A 145 -60.69 -3.14 -51.68
CA ALA A 145 -61.99 -3.48 -52.23
C ALA A 145 -63.09 -2.44 -51.95
N SER A 146 -62.89 -1.58 -50.95
CA SER A 146 -63.78 -0.48 -50.60
C SER A 146 -63.40 0.84 -51.28
N GLY A 147 -62.34 0.85 -52.10
CA GLY A 147 -61.87 2.03 -52.82
C GLY A 147 -60.93 2.93 -52.00
N ASN A 148 -60.46 2.52 -50.82
CA ASN A 148 -59.51 3.32 -50.04
C ASN A 148 -58.09 3.12 -50.55
N GLU A 149 -57.35 4.22 -50.68
CA GLU A 149 -55.96 4.21 -51.12
C GLU A 149 -55.03 3.57 -50.08
N LYS A 150 -54.26 2.57 -50.51
CA LYS A 150 -53.25 1.87 -49.71
C LYS A 150 -51.84 2.25 -50.13
N MET A 151 -51.62 2.55 -51.40
CA MET A 151 -50.33 2.98 -51.91
C MET A 151 -50.50 3.89 -53.13
N ARG A 152 -49.60 4.86 -53.26
CA ARG A 152 -49.51 5.74 -54.43
C ARG A 152 -48.09 5.97 -54.88
N ILE A 153 -47.95 6.26 -56.17
CA ILE A 153 -46.83 7.02 -56.74
C ILE A 153 -47.43 8.25 -57.40
N ASP A 154 -47.14 9.43 -56.86
CA ASP A 154 -47.67 10.69 -57.41
C ASP A 154 -46.86 11.18 -58.63
N ASN A 155 -47.30 12.29 -59.22
CA ASN A 155 -46.65 12.90 -60.38
C ASN A 155 -45.24 13.47 -60.09
N SER A 156 -44.89 13.65 -58.81
CA SER A 156 -43.59 14.14 -58.34
C SER A 156 -42.64 12.98 -58.00
N GLY A 157 -43.12 11.73 -58.17
CA GLY A 157 -42.39 10.50 -57.88
C GLY A 157 -42.27 10.20 -56.40
N ASN A 158 -43.17 10.75 -55.56
CA ASN A 158 -43.23 10.41 -54.15
C ASN A 158 -44.08 9.16 -53.96
N ILE A 159 -43.58 8.23 -53.13
CA ILE A 159 -44.26 6.99 -52.79
C ILE A 159 -44.97 7.19 -51.45
N GLY A 160 -46.29 7.14 -51.45
CA GLY A 160 -47.10 7.13 -50.24
C GLY A 160 -47.61 5.72 -49.95
N ILE A 161 -47.44 5.22 -48.73
CA ILE A 161 -48.05 3.98 -48.25
C ILE A 161 -48.95 4.35 -47.07
N GLY A 162 -50.25 4.05 -47.17
CA GLY A 162 -51.26 4.43 -46.17
C GLY A 162 -51.55 5.93 -46.06
N THR A 163 -50.95 6.78 -46.92
CA THR A 163 -51.23 8.23 -47.00
C THR A 163 -51.44 8.67 -48.44
N THR A 164 -52.32 9.65 -48.63
CA THR A 164 -52.54 10.34 -49.91
C THR A 164 -51.69 11.59 -50.07
N ASN A 165 -51.06 12.08 -48.99
CA ASN A 165 -50.23 13.28 -48.98
C ASN A 165 -48.78 12.92 -48.62
N ALA A 166 -48.01 12.44 -49.61
CA ALA A 166 -46.61 12.13 -49.45
C ALA A 166 -45.74 13.36 -49.76
N THR A 167 -45.22 14.00 -48.72
CA THR A 167 -44.35 15.19 -48.84
C THR A 167 -42.87 14.84 -49.06
N GLN A 168 -42.52 13.55 -48.95
CA GLN A 168 -41.16 13.01 -49.11
C GLN A 168 -41.13 11.88 -50.15
N LYS A 169 -39.94 11.52 -50.64
CA LYS A 169 -39.79 10.47 -51.67
C LYS A 169 -40.39 9.13 -51.26
N LEU A 170 -40.34 8.79 -49.97
CA LEU A 170 -41.04 7.68 -49.39
C LEU A 170 -41.69 8.14 -48.09
N THR A 171 -43.01 8.13 -48.05
CA THR A 171 -43.81 8.39 -46.85
C THR A 171 -44.62 7.14 -46.54
N VAL A 172 -44.38 6.54 -45.38
CA VAL A 172 -45.18 5.42 -44.87
C VAL A 172 -45.97 5.96 -43.68
N TYR A 173 -47.30 5.82 -43.74
CA TYR A 173 -48.23 6.25 -42.71
C TYR A 173 -49.09 5.06 -42.29
N ASN A 174 -49.08 4.73 -41.00
CA ASN A 174 -49.79 3.57 -40.48
C ASN A 174 -51.11 3.93 -39.77
N GLY A 175 -51.70 5.10 -40.03
CA GLY A 175 -52.95 5.52 -39.36
C GLY A 175 -52.85 5.76 -37.85
N SER A 176 -51.68 5.51 -37.25
CA SER A 176 -51.35 5.69 -35.84
C SER A 176 -49.89 6.13 -35.69
N THR A 177 -49.61 6.90 -34.65
CA THR A 177 -48.26 7.28 -34.21
C THR A 177 -47.44 6.10 -33.68
N THR A 178 -48.06 4.92 -33.49
CA THR A 178 -47.46 3.71 -32.92
C THR A 178 -47.21 2.59 -33.94
N GLY A 179 -47.24 2.89 -35.23
CA GLY A 179 -46.97 1.90 -36.28
C GLY A 179 -45.53 1.38 -36.31
N THR A 180 -45.36 0.06 -36.35
CA THR A 180 -44.04 -0.57 -36.50
C THR A 180 -43.60 -0.59 -37.96
N TYR A 181 -42.46 0.01 -38.28
CA TYR A 181 -41.74 -0.18 -39.55
C TYR A 181 -40.55 -1.11 -39.30
N THR A 182 -40.59 -2.32 -39.84
CA THR A 182 -39.45 -3.25 -39.77
C THR A 182 -38.49 -2.95 -40.92
N THR A 183 -37.26 -2.57 -40.59
CA THR A 183 -36.18 -2.37 -41.56
C THR A 183 -34.96 -3.14 -41.06
N SER A 184 -34.13 -3.67 -41.96
CA SER A 184 -32.89 -4.37 -41.60
C SER A 184 -31.72 -3.43 -41.26
N GLY A 185 -31.99 -2.12 -41.15
CA GLY A 185 -31.01 -1.08 -40.82
C GLY A 185 -30.93 0.00 -41.91
N TRP A 186 -30.96 1.27 -41.51
CA TRP A 186 -30.69 2.40 -42.40
C TRP A 186 -29.19 2.71 -42.38
N ALA A 187 -28.53 2.60 -43.53
CA ALA A 187 -27.19 3.13 -43.70
C ALA A 187 -27.29 4.58 -44.18
N HIS A 188 -27.02 5.53 -43.30
CA HIS A 188 -26.93 6.94 -43.69
C HIS A 188 -25.54 7.22 -44.29
N SER A 189 -25.49 7.84 -45.47
CA SER A 189 -24.23 8.25 -46.08
C SER A 189 -23.49 9.23 -45.17
N SER A 190 -22.27 8.87 -44.75
CA SER A 190 -21.44 9.66 -43.81
C SER A 190 -20.05 9.97 -44.38
N ASP A 191 -19.83 9.74 -45.67
CA ASP A 191 -18.57 9.95 -46.37
C ASP A 191 -18.11 11.41 -46.29
N ALA A 192 -16.84 11.64 -45.94
CA ALA A 192 -16.27 12.98 -45.79
C ALA A 192 -16.35 13.81 -47.09
N ARG A 193 -16.32 13.18 -48.27
CA ARG A 193 -16.45 13.86 -49.57
C ARG A 193 -17.83 14.45 -49.82
N LEU A 194 -18.83 13.98 -49.07
CA LEU A 194 -20.21 14.46 -49.14
C LEU A 194 -20.50 15.53 -48.07
N LYS A 195 -19.49 15.90 -47.26
CA LYS A 195 -19.61 16.87 -46.16
C LYS A 195 -18.73 18.09 -46.42
N THR A 196 -19.21 19.26 -46.04
CA THR A 196 -18.47 20.53 -46.04
C THR A 196 -18.74 21.27 -44.73
N ASN A 197 -17.96 22.32 -44.43
CA ASN A 197 -18.07 23.10 -43.19
C ASN A 197 -18.06 22.23 -41.92
N ILE A 198 -17.21 21.20 -41.90
CA ILE A 198 -17.11 20.26 -40.78
C ILE A 198 -16.49 21.00 -39.58
N GLN A 199 -17.28 21.17 -38.52
CA GLN A 199 -16.86 21.77 -37.25
C GLN A 199 -17.08 20.79 -36.12
N THR A 200 -16.20 20.81 -35.12
CA THR A 200 -16.41 20.09 -33.87
C THR A 200 -17.63 20.66 -33.17
N ILE A 201 -18.45 19.79 -32.56
CA ILE A 201 -19.61 20.22 -31.78
C ILE A 201 -19.12 21.07 -30.60
N SER A 202 -19.62 22.31 -30.50
CA SER A 202 -19.31 23.20 -29.39
C SER A 202 -20.20 22.92 -28.18
N ASP A 203 -19.58 22.93 -27.00
CA ASP A 203 -20.20 22.77 -25.67
C ASP A 203 -21.20 21.61 -25.58
N PRO A 204 -20.87 20.39 -26.07
CA PRO A 204 -21.81 19.28 -26.12
C PRO A 204 -22.33 18.90 -24.73
N LEU A 205 -21.48 18.94 -23.68
CA LEU A 205 -21.92 18.63 -22.32
C LEU A 205 -22.95 19.67 -21.84
N THR A 206 -22.65 20.96 -21.98
CA THR A 206 -23.56 22.04 -21.58
C THR A 206 -24.91 21.95 -22.30
N LYS A 207 -24.92 21.62 -23.61
CA LYS A 207 -26.16 21.44 -24.38
C LYS A 207 -26.96 20.24 -23.89
N ILE A 208 -26.31 19.09 -23.68
CA ILE A 208 -26.97 17.88 -23.16
C ILE A 208 -27.54 18.11 -21.77
N MET A 209 -26.84 18.84 -20.90
CA MET A 209 -27.29 19.13 -19.53
C MET A 209 -28.51 20.06 -19.46
N LYS A 210 -28.83 20.79 -20.53
CA LYS A 210 -30.06 21.60 -20.64
C LYS A 210 -31.27 20.80 -21.11
N LEU A 211 -31.08 19.57 -21.57
CA LEU A 211 -32.18 18.77 -22.11
C LEU A 211 -33.11 18.29 -21.00
N ASN A 212 -34.40 18.37 -21.27
CA ASN A 212 -35.45 17.92 -20.37
C ASN A 212 -36.09 16.62 -20.91
N PRO A 213 -35.64 15.44 -20.47
CA PRO A 213 -36.30 14.19 -20.82
C PRO A 213 -37.68 14.13 -20.17
N VAL A 214 -38.72 13.93 -20.97
CA VAL A 214 -40.11 13.89 -20.51
C VAL A 214 -40.73 12.52 -20.73
N SER A 215 -41.76 12.23 -19.94
CA SER A 215 -42.67 11.11 -20.20
C SER A 215 -44.04 11.65 -20.58
N PHE A 216 -44.65 11.07 -21.62
CA PHE A 216 -45.89 11.59 -22.17
C PHE A 216 -46.80 10.48 -22.72
N ASN A 217 -48.08 10.83 -22.90
CA ASN A 217 -49.06 10.07 -23.66
C ASN A 217 -49.46 10.89 -24.89
N TRP A 218 -49.77 10.22 -26.00
CA TRP A 218 -50.25 10.91 -27.19
C TRP A 218 -51.68 11.40 -26.99
N LYS A 219 -52.03 12.58 -27.52
CA LYS A 219 -53.38 13.15 -27.38
C LYS A 219 -54.47 12.28 -28.02
N ASN A 220 -54.16 11.61 -29.12
CA ASN A 220 -55.10 10.68 -29.78
C ASN A 220 -55.25 9.36 -29.00
N ASN A 221 -54.28 9.00 -28.15
CA ASN A 221 -54.25 7.77 -27.35
C ASN A 221 -53.83 8.07 -25.90
N PRO A 222 -54.65 8.78 -25.10
CA PRO A 222 -54.26 9.26 -23.78
C PRO A 222 -54.06 8.13 -22.75
N ASP A 223 -54.75 7.01 -22.93
CA ASP A 223 -54.77 5.88 -21.99
C ASP A 223 -53.76 4.76 -22.33
N GLU A 224 -52.94 4.93 -23.38
CA GLU A 224 -51.90 3.95 -23.74
C GLU A 224 -50.67 3.99 -22.81
N ASN A 225 -49.72 3.08 -23.04
CA ASN A 225 -48.45 3.08 -22.32
C ASN A 225 -47.69 4.40 -22.53
N LYS A 226 -47.24 4.98 -21.43
CA LYS A 226 -46.39 6.18 -21.43
C LYS A 226 -45.14 5.94 -22.28
N GLN A 227 -44.84 6.93 -23.12
CA GLN A 227 -43.61 7.00 -23.88
C GLN A 227 -42.60 7.89 -23.14
N ILE A 228 -41.32 7.72 -23.47
CA ILE A 228 -40.23 8.58 -23.00
C ILE A 228 -39.61 9.24 -24.23
N GLY A 229 -39.32 10.52 -24.14
CA GLY A 229 -38.68 11.26 -25.22
C GLY A 229 -38.41 12.71 -24.85
N PHE A 230 -38.36 13.56 -25.87
CA PHE A 230 -38.15 15.00 -25.72
C PHE A 230 -39.26 15.79 -26.43
N ILE A 231 -39.47 17.03 -26.03
CA ILE A 231 -40.37 17.98 -26.69
C ILE A 231 -39.58 18.68 -27.80
N ALA A 232 -40.02 18.57 -29.06
CA ALA A 232 -39.28 19.08 -30.21
C ALA A 232 -39.08 20.61 -30.17
N GLN A 233 -40.04 21.34 -29.60
CA GLN A 233 -39.96 22.79 -29.42
C GLN A 233 -38.87 23.20 -28.42
N GLU A 234 -38.70 22.45 -27.32
CA GLU A 234 -37.61 22.68 -26.36
C GLU A 234 -36.25 22.37 -27.00
N MET A 235 -36.21 21.34 -27.86
CA MET A 235 -35.02 21.01 -28.63
C MET A 235 -34.69 22.07 -29.69
N LEU A 236 -35.68 22.76 -30.24
CA LEU A 236 -35.45 23.82 -31.23
C LEU A 236 -34.67 25.01 -30.64
N GLU A 237 -34.88 25.30 -29.35
CA GLU A 237 -34.16 26.36 -28.64
C GLU A 237 -32.73 25.96 -28.26
N THR A 238 -32.49 24.67 -27.98
CA THR A 238 -31.19 24.20 -27.46
C THR A 238 -30.30 23.62 -28.57
N ILE A 239 -30.88 22.81 -29.46
CA ILE A 239 -30.21 21.96 -30.46
C ILE A 239 -31.08 21.89 -31.73
N PRO A 240 -31.23 23.01 -32.47
CA PRO A 240 -32.14 23.08 -33.61
C PRO A 240 -31.81 22.10 -34.73
N GLU A 241 -30.55 21.66 -34.86
CA GLU A 241 -30.05 20.82 -35.95
C GLU A 241 -30.65 19.41 -35.98
N ILE A 242 -31.27 18.96 -34.88
CA ILE A 242 -31.93 17.66 -34.80
C ILE A 242 -33.45 17.75 -34.95
N VAL A 243 -34.01 18.94 -35.05
CA VAL A 243 -35.45 19.15 -35.22
C VAL A 243 -35.78 19.22 -36.72
N ILE A 244 -36.77 18.45 -37.15
CA ILE A 244 -37.23 18.39 -38.54
C ILE A 244 -38.68 18.86 -38.58
N GLY A 245 -39.05 19.62 -39.61
CA GLY A 245 -40.41 20.11 -39.81
C GLY A 245 -40.57 21.59 -39.48
N ASN A 246 -41.81 22.03 -39.38
CA ASN A 246 -42.20 23.42 -39.19
C ASN A 246 -43.51 23.49 -38.41
N GLU A 247 -44.02 24.70 -38.13
CA GLU A 247 -45.28 24.87 -37.39
C GLU A 247 -46.52 24.35 -38.14
N GLU A 248 -46.53 24.35 -39.47
CA GLU A 248 -47.67 23.91 -40.29
C GLU A 248 -47.76 22.38 -40.36
N ASP A 249 -46.63 21.69 -40.56
CA ASP A 249 -46.55 20.23 -40.73
C ASP A 249 -46.26 19.47 -39.42
N GLY A 250 -45.88 20.21 -38.37
CA GLY A 250 -45.44 19.67 -37.09
C GLY A 250 -43.94 19.39 -37.02
N TYR A 251 -43.42 19.40 -35.79
CA TYR A 251 -42.00 19.14 -35.51
C TYR A 251 -41.76 17.67 -35.12
N GLY A 252 -40.67 17.10 -35.64
CA GLY A 252 -40.12 15.81 -35.26
C GLY A 252 -38.67 15.93 -34.82
N ILE A 253 -38.14 14.88 -34.17
CA ILE A 253 -36.76 14.83 -33.67
C ILE A 253 -35.99 13.70 -34.35
N ALA A 254 -34.82 14.01 -34.88
CA ALA A 254 -33.83 13.05 -35.36
C ALA A 254 -33.04 12.43 -34.20
N TYR A 255 -33.67 11.55 -33.42
CA TYR A 255 -33.07 10.94 -32.23
C TYR A 255 -31.70 10.30 -32.49
N GLY A 256 -31.48 9.71 -33.67
CA GLY A 256 -30.19 9.11 -34.04
C GLY A 256 -29.02 10.11 -34.03
N ASN A 257 -29.28 11.39 -34.30
CA ASN A 257 -28.24 12.42 -34.37
C ASN A 257 -27.73 12.81 -32.98
N LEU A 258 -28.52 12.61 -31.92
CA LEU A 258 -28.10 12.85 -30.53
C LEU A 258 -26.89 12.01 -30.12
N SER A 259 -26.70 10.83 -30.72
CA SER A 259 -25.59 9.92 -30.41
C SER A 259 -24.22 10.60 -30.54
N SER A 260 -24.00 11.36 -31.61
CA SER A 260 -22.74 12.06 -31.86
C SER A 260 -22.44 13.13 -30.80
N MET A 261 -23.47 13.82 -30.32
CA MET A 261 -23.35 14.86 -29.30
C MET A 261 -23.17 14.27 -27.90
N ILE A 262 -23.85 13.16 -27.59
CA ILE A 262 -23.64 12.40 -26.35
C ILE A 262 -22.18 11.92 -26.27
N VAL A 263 -21.62 11.44 -27.39
CA VAL A 263 -20.19 11.08 -27.45
C VAL A 263 -19.31 12.30 -27.14
N GLY A 264 -19.60 13.47 -27.73
CA GLY A 264 -18.88 14.70 -27.42
C GLY A 264 -18.98 15.10 -25.94
N ALA A 265 -20.16 15.00 -25.35
CA ALA A 265 -20.39 15.30 -23.94
C ALA A 265 -19.63 14.35 -22.99
N ILE A 266 -19.59 13.05 -23.33
CA ILE A 266 -18.80 12.05 -22.58
C ILE A 266 -17.30 12.33 -22.68
N GLN A 267 -16.81 12.73 -23.85
CA GLN A 267 -15.41 13.10 -24.03
C GLN A 267 -15.04 14.33 -23.19
N GLU A 268 -15.90 15.35 -23.19
CA GLU A 268 -15.73 16.55 -22.36
C GLU A 268 -15.75 16.22 -20.86
N GLN A 269 -16.71 15.41 -20.41
CA GLN A 269 -16.78 14.91 -19.02
C GLN A 269 -15.52 14.12 -18.63
N GLN A 270 -14.96 13.32 -19.55
CA GLN A 270 -13.73 12.55 -19.29
C GLN A 270 -12.49 13.46 -19.14
N LEU A 271 -12.46 14.61 -19.82
CA LEU A 271 -11.43 15.62 -19.64
C LEU A 271 -11.54 16.27 -18.25
N GLU A 272 -12.75 16.66 -17.82
CA GLU A 272 -12.97 17.19 -16.47
C GLU A 272 -12.56 16.19 -15.37
N ILE A 273 -12.93 14.92 -15.51
CA ILE A 273 -12.54 13.86 -14.57
C ILE A 273 -11.01 13.73 -14.49
N THR A 274 -10.31 13.80 -15.64
CA THR A 274 -8.85 13.73 -15.68
C THR A 274 -8.21 14.92 -14.98
N ASN A 275 -8.72 16.13 -15.23
CA ASN A 275 -8.25 17.35 -14.56
C ASN A 275 -8.46 17.30 -13.05
N ASN A 276 -9.65 16.87 -12.61
CA ASN A 276 -9.97 16.71 -11.19
C ASN A 276 -9.04 15.68 -10.52
N LYS A 277 -8.74 14.55 -11.18
CA LYS A 277 -7.77 13.56 -10.67
C LYS A 277 -6.37 14.13 -10.52
N LEU A 278 -5.92 14.95 -11.48
CA LEU A 278 -4.61 15.59 -11.44
C LEU A 278 -4.53 16.60 -10.29
N GLN A 279 -5.57 17.42 -10.11
CA GLN A 279 -5.65 18.36 -8.98
C GLN A 279 -5.60 17.62 -7.63
N ILE A 280 -6.41 16.56 -7.46
CA ILE A 280 -6.42 15.74 -6.25
C ILE A 280 -5.04 15.12 -6.00
N SER A 281 -4.37 14.61 -7.03
CA SER A 281 -3.03 14.05 -6.89
C SER A 281 -2.00 15.08 -6.41
N ASN A 282 -2.08 16.31 -6.91
CA ASN A 282 -1.21 17.40 -6.47
C ASN A 282 -1.50 17.80 -5.01
N GLU A 283 -2.78 17.88 -4.63
CA GLU A 283 -3.19 18.16 -3.24
C GLU A 283 -2.72 17.08 -2.26
N ILE A 284 -2.80 15.80 -2.66
CA ILE A 284 -2.28 14.67 -1.87
C ILE A 284 -0.76 14.77 -1.73
N GLN A 285 -0.03 15.07 -2.82
CA GLN A 285 1.42 15.21 -2.75
C GLN A 285 1.83 16.35 -1.81
N ASN A 286 1.21 17.52 -1.95
CA ASN A 286 1.46 18.66 -1.05
C ASN A 286 1.18 18.29 0.41
N SER A 287 0.11 17.54 0.68
CA SER A 287 -0.22 17.09 2.03
C SER A 287 0.81 16.09 2.58
N ASN A 288 1.31 15.18 1.75
CA ASN A 288 2.36 14.23 2.13
C ASN A 288 3.67 14.95 2.45
N ASP A 289 4.08 15.93 1.64
CA ASP A 289 5.28 16.73 1.89
C ASP A 289 5.18 17.48 3.23
N GLN A 290 3.98 18.00 3.58
CA GLN A 290 3.74 18.61 4.88
C GLN A 290 3.82 17.60 6.04
N ILE A 291 3.29 16.39 5.86
CA ILE A 291 3.37 15.31 6.85
C ILE A 291 4.83 14.89 7.07
N GLU A 292 5.63 14.83 6.01
CA GLU A 292 7.06 14.50 6.09
C GLU A 292 7.82 15.56 6.91
N LEU A 293 7.62 16.85 6.62
CA LEU A 293 8.20 17.96 7.39
C LEU A 293 7.78 17.92 8.87
N GLN A 294 6.51 17.62 9.15
CA GLN A 294 6.03 17.45 10.53
C GLN A 294 6.69 16.26 11.22
N THR A 295 6.87 15.15 10.50
CA THR A 295 7.52 13.94 11.01
C THR A 295 8.98 14.20 11.36
N GLU A 296 9.73 14.91 10.50
CA GLU A 296 11.10 15.33 10.78
C GLU A 296 11.17 16.26 12.01
N SER A 297 10.24 17.22 12.12
CA SER A 297 10.15 18.09 13.29
C SER A 297 9.89 17.30 14.58
N ILE A 298 8.98 16.32 14.55
CA ILE A 298 8.69 15.46 15.71
C ILE A 298 9.92 14.62 16.08
N ALA A 299 10.61 14.02 15.10
CA ALA A 299 11.82 13.24 15.34
C ALA A 299 12.91 14.09 16.02
N SER A 300 13.08 15.35 15.60
CA SER A 300 14.04 16.28 16.22
C SER A 300 13.68 16.62 17.67
N LEU A 301 12.39 16.83 17.97
CA LEU A 301 11.90 17.08 19.32
C LEU A 301 12.10 15.85 20.22
N GLN A 302 11.90 14.65 19.68
CA GLN A 302 12.11 13.40 20.40
C GLN A 302 13.58 13.22 20.77
N LEU A 303 14.51 13.42 19.82
CA LEU A 303 15.95 13.39 20.09
C LEU A 303 16.35 14.38 21.20
N LYS A 304 15.84 15.62 21.14
CA LYS A 304 16.10 16.63 22.17
C LYS A 304 15.54 16.22 23.53
N THR A 305 14.38 15.56 23.55
CA THR A 305 13.77 15.03 24.78
C THR A 305 14.63 13.91 25.36
N ASP A 306 15.12 12.96 24.56
CA ASP A 306 15.99 11.87 25.00
C ASP A 306 17.34 12.39 25.55
N GLN A 307 17.91 13.42 24.91
CA GLN A 307 19.09 14.12 25.41
C GLN A 307 18.83 14.78 26.77
N ASN A 308 17.69 15.44 26.93
CA ASN A 308 17.30 16.04 28.20
C ASN A 308 17.12 14.97 29.29
N ILE A 309 16.47 13.83 29.00
CA ILE A 309 16.32 12.70 29.92
C ILE A 309 17.69 12.18 30.37
N THR A 310 18.62 12.00 29.44
CA THR A 310 19.98 11.52 29.73
C THR A 310 20.72 12.52 30.63
N THR A 311 20.65 13.81 30.30
CA THR A 311 21.29 14.89 31.08
C THR A 311 20.72 14.96 32.50
N LEU A 312 19.40 14.86 32.65
CA LEU A 312 18.74 14.82 33.97
C LEU A 312 19.13 13.58 34.77
N SER A 313 19.23 12.41 34.13
CA SER A 313 19.70 11.18 34.80
C SER A 313 21.14 11.30 35.27
N GLN A 314 22.03 11.88 34.45
CA GLN A 314 23.43 12.12 34.84
C GLN A 314 23.53 13.11 35.99
N LEU A 315 22.74 14.19 35.96
CA LEU A 315 22.66 15.17 37.04
C LEU A 315 22.18 14.51 38.33
N GLN A 316 21.14 13.67 38.26
CA GLN A 316 20.63 12.91 39.41
C GLN A 316 21.74 12.03 40.01
N THR A 317 22.46 11.25 39.19
CA THR A 317 23.59 10.43 39.66
C THR A 317 24.70 11.27 40.30
N SER A 318 25.02 12.44 39.74
CA SER A 318 26.00 13.36 40.31
C SER A 318 25.54 13.88 41.67
N ILE A 319 24.27 14.25 41.81
CA ILE A 319 23.67 14.71 43.08
C ILE A 319 23.70 13.57 44.11
N ASP A 320 23.29 12.36 43.73
CA ASP A 320 23.29 11.20 44.64
C ASP A 320 24.70 10.87 45.13
N THR A 321 25.71 10.97 44.24
CA THR A 321 27.12 10.78 44.61
C THR A 321 27.60 11.85 45.60
N GLN A 322 27.28 13.12 45.34
CA GLN A 322 27.64 14.23 46.23
C GLN A 322 26.94 14.10 47.59
N LEU A 323 25.65 13.74 47.62
CA LEU A 323 24.91 13.46 48.85
C LEU A 323 25.53 12.30 49.64
N GLY A 324 25.96 11.23 48.95
CA GLY A 324 26.68 10.12 49.58
C GLY A 324 28.00 10.56 50.24
N VAL A 325 28.79 11.41 49.57
CA VAL A 325 30.02 11.98 50.16
C VAL A 325 29.69 12.82 51.39
N VAL A 326 28.71 13.72 51.29
CA VAL A 326 28.27 14.56 52.42
C VAL A 326 27.81 13.70 53.59
N GLN A 327 27.06 12.63 53.34
CA GLN A 327 26.59 11.70 54.36
C GLN A 327 27.75 10.97 55.05
N MET A 328 28.77 10.54 54.30
CA MET A 328 29.99 9.96 54.88
C MET A 328 30.75 10.98 55.73
N THR A 329 30.95 12.20 55.24
CA THR A 329 31.63 13.27 55.99
C THR A 329 30.87 13.61 57.27
N LEU A 330 29.54 13.71 57.21
CA LEU A 330 28.71 13.96 58.39
C LEU A 330 28.83 12.83 59.42
N SER A 331 28.84 11.58 58.96
CA SER A 331 29.03 10.41 59.83
C SER A 331 30.41 10.41 60.49
N GLY A 332 31.45 10.79 59.74
CA GLY A 332 32.81 10.98 60.27
C GLY A 332 32.89 12.05 61.36
N LEU A 333 32.32 13.24 61.10
CA LEU A 333 32.25 14.33 62.08
C LEU A 333 31.43 13.95 63.32
N GLN A 334 30.36 13.17 63.16
CA GLN A 334 29.59 12.65 64.29
C GLN A 334 30.41 11.71 65.17
N ASN A 335 31.20 10.80 64.57
CA ASN A 335 32.09 9.92 65.30
C ASN A 335 33.22 10.70 66.01
N GLU A 336 33.79 11.70 65.33
CA GLU A 336 34.81 12.56 65.93
C GLU A 336 34.25 13.34 67.12
N ASN A 337 33.06 13.94 67.00
CA ASN A 337 32.37 14.59 68.11
C ASN A 337 32.08 13.63 69.28
N GLN A 338 31.66 12.38 68.99
CA GLN A 338 31.46 11.38 70.05
C GLN A 338 32.77 11.05 70.78
N LYS A 339 33.87 10.92 70.04
CA LYS A 339 35.20 10.70 70.63
C LYS A 339 35.62 11.90 71.48
N THR A 340 35.50 13.12 70.96
CA THR A 340 35.81 14.33 71.73
C THR A 340 34.97 14.44 72.99
N GLN A 341 33.69 14.03 72.94
CA GLN A 341 32.83 14.00 74.13
C GLN A 341 33.29 12.95 75.16
N ALA A 342 33.75 11.79 74.70
CA ALA A 342 34.34 10.76 75.58
C ALA A 342 35.65 11.24 76.21
N ASP A 343 36.56 11.79 75.42
CA ASP A 343 37.83 12.36 75.89
C ASP A 343 37.59 13.48 76.94
N LEU A 344 36.57 14.33 76.73
CA LEU A 344 36.17 15.36 77.69
C LEU A 344 35.69 14.75 79.02
N THR A 345 34.92 13.66 78.95
CA THR A 345 34.41 12.95 80.13
C THR A 345 35.55 12.31 80.94
N ASP A 346 36.53 11.71 80.26
CA ASP A 346 37.73 11.15 80.89
C ASP A 346 38.59 12.24 81.55
N LEU A 347 38.72 13.39 80.89
CA LEU A 347 39.44 14.54 81.44
C LEU A 347 38.73 15.09 82.69
N GLU A 348 37.39 15.23 82.65
CA GLU A 348 36.58 15.61 83.81
C GLU A 348 36.79 14.64 84.99
N THR A 349 36.84 13.34 84.71
CA THR A 349 37.09 12.29 85.72
C THR A 349 38.50 12.40 86.33
N THR A 350 39.50 12.67 85.48
CA THR A 350 40.89 12.86 85.90
C THR A 350 41.01 14.09 86.79
N VAL A 351 40.36 15.20 86.43
CA VAL A 351 40.31 16.42 87.24
C VAL A 351 39.68 16.15 88.59
N GLN A 352 38.58 15.39 88.66
CA GLN A 352 37.97 14.99 89.94
C GLN A 352 38.92 14.15 90.80
N THR A 353 39.65 13.22 90.20
CA THR A 353 40.64 12.40 90.91
C THR A 353 41.77 13.25 91.47
N LEU A 354 42.32 14.16 90.66
CA LEU A 354 43.35 15.10 91.09
C LEU A 354 42.85 16.02 92.21
N GLN A 355 41.61 16.51 92.12
CA GLN A 355 40.99 17.30 93.20
C GLN A 355 40.88 16.48 94.50
N SER A 356 40.51 15.20 94.43
CA SER A 356 40.47 14.30 95.59
C SER A 356 41.87 14.07 96.18
N GLN A 357 42.89 13.83 95.35
CA GLN A 357 44.27 13.67 95.79
C GLN A 357 44.83 14.95 96.45
N ILE A 358 44.48 16.12 95.92
CA ILE A 358 44.84 17.41 96.53
C ILE A 358 44.18 17.54 97.91
N GLN A 359 42.92 17.14 98.08
CA GLN A 359 42.25 17.14 99.38
C GLN A 359 42.91 16.18 100.39
N GLU A 360 43.31 14.98 99.95
CA GLU A 360 44.06 14.02 100.79
C GLU A 360 45.42 14.57 101.23
N LEU A 361 46.19 15.17 100.31
CA LEU A 361 47.47 15.80 100.61
C LEU A 361 47.31 16.98 101.58
N GLN A 362 46.25 17.78 101.44
CA GLN A 362 45.93 18.85 102.38
C GLN A 362 45.59 18.33 103.79
N GLN A 363 44.99 17.13 103.92
CA GLN A 363 44.79 16.49 105.23
C GLN A 363 46.10 15.98 105.84
N ILE A 364 47.00 15.41 105.05
CA ILE A 364 48.31 14.91 105.51
C ILE A 364 49.20 16.06 105.97
N ALA A 365 49.21 17.17 105.25
CA ALA A 365 50.02 18.35 105.59
C ALA A 365 49.61 19.04 106.91
N ASN A 366 48.40 18.76 107.42
CA ASN A 366 47.87 19.35 108.65
C ASN A 366 48.08 18.48 109.91
N GLN A 367 48.89 17.41 109.86
CA GLN A 367 49.31 16.68 111.06
C GLN A 367 50.46 17.43 111.79
N GLU A 368 50.23 17.86 113.04
CA GLU A 368 51.23 18.54 113.88
C GLU A 368 52.45 17.64 114.20
N LEU A 369 53.65 18.18 113.97
CA LEU A 369 54.95 17.53 114.14
C LEU A 369 55.35 17.44 115.63
N ASN A 370 55.65 16.24 116.16
CA ASN A 370 56.03 16.00 117.56
C ASN A 370 57.51 16.39 117.84
N LEU A 371 57.70 17.63 118.28
CA LEU A 371 58.99 18.28 118.56
C LEU A 371 59.87 17.57 119.62
N ALA A 372 59.33 16.65 120.43
CA ALA A 372 60.08 16.02 121.52
C ALA A 372 61.11 14.95 121.07
N GLN A 373 60.94 14.36 119.89
CA GLN A 373 61.83 13.29 119.39
C GLN A 373 63.15 13.82 118.78
N ILE A 374 63.21 15.12 118.47
CA ILE A 374 64.35 15.75 117.79
C ILE A 374 65.49 16.09 118.77
N ASP A 375 65.18 16.47 120.02
CA ASP A 375 66.20 16.84 121.01
C ASP A 375 67.01 15.64 121.53
N GLN A 376 66.42 14.44 121.52
CA GLN A 376 67.10 13.23 122.01
C GLN A 376 68.18 12.73 121.03
N ASN A 377 67.96 12.87 119.73
CA ASN A 377 68.94 12.49 118.69
C ASN A 377 70.14 13.46 118.59
N SER A 378 69.98 14.70 119.06
CA SER A 378 71.07 15.70 119.13
C SER A 378 72.18 15.30 120.14
N THR A 379 71.80 14.60 121.21
CA THR A 379 72.71 14.23 122.29
C THR A 379 73.59 13.02 121.94
N ASP A 380 73.05 12.04 121.19
CA ASP A 380 73.77 10.83 120.76
C ASP A 380 74.86 11.11 119.69
N ILE A 381 74.67 12.14 118.86
CA ILE A 381 75.59 12.52 117.78
C ILE A 381 76.89 13.16 118.32
N SER A 382 76.90 13.70 119.53
CA SER A 382 78.11 14.29 120.14
C SER A 382 79.05 13.26 120.76
N TYR A 383 78.57 12.05 121.08
CA TYR A 383 79.37 10.99 121.69
C TYR A 383 80.10 10.13 120.63
N LEU A 384 79.52 9.95 119.44
CA LEU A 384 80.14 9.22 118.33
C LEU A 384 81.29 9.99 117.64
N LYS A 385 81.35 11.33 117.80
CA LYS A 385 82.41 12.17 117.24
C LYS A 385 83.78 12.01 117.93
N THR A 386 83.83 11.46 119.14
CA THR A 386 85.09 11.32 119.91
C THR A 386 85.82 10.00 119.62
N LEU A 387 85.15 8.99 119.06
CA LEU A 387 85.75 7.66 118.85
C LEU A 387 86.33 7.41 117.44
N LEU A 388 86.01 8.24 116.44
CA LEU A 388 86.30 7.92 115.03
C LEU A 388 87.44 8.71 114.37
N GLY A 389 88.28 9.42 115.14
CA GLY A 389 89.63 9.82 114.70
C GLY A 389 89.71 10.66 113.42
N ILE A 390 88.64 11.36 113.04
CA ILE A 390 88.62 12.23 111.86
C ILE A 390 89.29 13.56 112.22
N ASN A 391 90.47 13.80 111.64
CA ASN A 391 91.16 15.09 111.71
C ASN A 391 90.44 16.10 110.79
N PRO A 392 89.94 17.24 111.30
CA PRO A 392 89.16 18.21 110.52
C PRO A 392 89.90 18.89 109.37
N ASP A 393 91.24 18.78 109.30
CA ASP A 393 92.02 19.62 108.38
C ASP A 393 92.25 19.03 106.98
N LYS A 394 91.80 17.80 106.69
CA LYS A 394 91.88 17.16 105.34
C LYS A 394 90.75 16.12 105.10
N PRO A 395 89.55 16.52 104.63
CA PRO A 395 88.36 15.66 104.59
C PRO A 395 88.21 14.74 103.36
N ASN A 396 89.20 14.64 102.46
CA ASN A 396 88.98 14.09 101.12
C ASN A 396 89.66 12.73 100.81
N GLU A 397 90.09 11.96 101.81
CA GLU A 397 90.62 10.60 101.56
C GLU A 397 90.07 9.57 102.55
N ILE A 398 89.16 8.71 102.07
CA ILE A 398 88.72 7.48 102.70
C ILE A 398 88.66 6.40 101.62
N SER A 399 89.43 5.32 101.76
CA SER A 399 89.47 4.20 100.80
C SER A 399 89.88 2.90 101.47
N ILE A 400 88.98 1.90 101.55
CA ILE A 400 89.32 0.47 101.74
C ILE A 400 88.30 -0.47 101.04
N LEU A 401 88.70 -1.03 99.89
CA LEU A 401 88.51 -2.39 99.31
C LEU A 401 87.15 -3.12 99.47
N GLY A 402 86.41 -3.55 98.43
CA GLY A 402 86.60 -3.56 96.98
C GLY A 402 85.43 -4.27 96.24
N LYS A 403 85.23 -3.85 94.96
CA LYS A 403 84.35 -4.36 93.88
C LYS A 403 82.87 -3.89 93.83
N LEU A 404 82.65 -2.64 93.42
CA LEU A 404 81.76 -2.16 92.33
C LEU A 404 81.92 -0.63 92.18
N THR A 405 82.05 -0.11 90.96
CA THR A 405 82.27 1.33 90.65
C THR A 405 81.30 1.81 89.57
N ALA A 406 80.59 2.92 89.81
CA ALA A 406 79.72 3.60 88.85
C ALA A 406 80.49 4.69 88.09
N GLU A 407 80.25 4.85 86.77
CA GLU A 407 81.07 5.68 85.88
C GLU A 407 80.48 7.07 85.60
N ASN A 408 79.15 7.26 85.55
CA ASN A 408 78.54 8.60 85.59
C ASN A 408 77.02 8.59 85.89
N ILE A 409 76.49 9.69 86.43
CA ILE A 409 75.04 9.94 86.62
C ILE A 409 74.75 11.38 86.20
N GLU A 410 74.07 11.59 85.07
CA GLU A 410 73.43 12.86 84.73
C GLU A 410 71.96 12.65 84.35
N SER A 411 71.16 13.67 84.67
CA SER A 411 69.70 13.65 84.85
C SER A 411 68.94 12.76 83.86
N GLY A 412 68.67 11.53 84.29
CA GLY A 412 67.74 10.59 83.65
C GLY A 412 68.37 9.41 82.93
N ILE A 413 69.70 9.33 82.77
CA ILE A 413 70.37 8.16 82.19
C ILE A 413 71.39 7.58 83.18
N LEU A 414 71.24 6.30 83.50
CA LEU A 414 72.18 5.50 84.28
C LEU A 414 72.98 4.60 83.34
N THR A 415 74.30 4.80 83.26
CA THR A 415 75.18 3.94 82.45
C THR A 415 75.91 2.94 83.36
N ILE A 416 75.66 1.64 83.16
CA ILE A 416 76.27 0.54 83.92
C ILE A 416 77.21 -0.24 83.01
N LYS A 417 78.45 -0.48 83.45
CA LYS A 417 79.45 -1.30 82.74
C LYS A 417 79.51 -2.70 83.37
N VAL A 418 79.41 -3.75 82.55
CA VAL A 418 79.45 -5.15 83.00
C VAL A 418 80.86 -5.48 83.53
N ALA A 419 80.94 -5.94 84.78
CA ALA A 419 82.20 -6.17 85.51
C ALA A 419 82.77 -7.59 85.34
N ASP A 420 82.01 -8.55 84.81
CA ASP A 420 82.45 -9.92 84.49
C ASP A 420 82.05 -10.28 83.06
N GLN A 421 83.04 -10.39 82.16
CA GLN A 421 82.83 -10.62 80.73
C GLN A 421 82.46 -12.08 80.41
N ALA A 422 82.74 -13.04 81.31
CA ALA A 422 82.47 -14.47 81.06
C ALA A 422 80.98 -14.86 81.21
N THR A 423 80.21 -14.07 81.95
CA THR A 423 78.78 -14.26 82.26
C THR A 423 77.96 -13.02 81.89
N ALA A 424 78.27 -12.38 80.76
CA ALA A 424 77.59 -11.16 80.33
C ALA A 424 76.09 -11.40 80.06
N THR A 425 75.21 -10.54 80.59
CA THR A 425 73.75 -10.57 80.38
C THR A 425 73.24 -9.57 79.33
N ILE A 426 74.12 -8.70 78.85
CA ILE A 426 73.87 -7.77 77.73
C ILE A 426 75.15 -7.64 76.91
N GLY A 427 75.02 -7.54 75.59
CA GLY A 427 76.14 -7.44 74.67
C GLY A 427 75.70 -7.21 73.23
N THR A 428 76.66 -7.32 72.31
CA THR A 428 76.46 -7.04 70.88
C THR A 428 77.07 -8.18 70.06
N ALA A 429 76.45 -8.58 68.95
CA ALA A 429 76.95 -9.65 68.09
C ALA A 429 76.65 -9.37 66.61
N ILE A 430 77.35 -10.05 65.70
CA ILE A 430 77.28 -9.81 64.26
C ILE A 430 77.15 -11.12 63.45
N ILE A 431 76.28 -11.14 62.45
CA ILE A 431 76.23 -12.21 61.43
C ILE A 431 76.93 -11.69 60.18
N CYS A 432 78.03 -12.35 59.80
CA CYS A 432 78.81 -11.99 58.63
C CYS A 432 78.23 -12.57 57.32
N PRO A 433 78.46 -11.92 56.18
CA PRO A 433 78.21 -12.46 54.84
C PRO A 433 78.85 -13.81 54.60
N LEU A 434 78.26 -14.60 53.69
CA LEU A 434 78.78 -15.91 53.29
C LEU A 434 80.26 -15.81 52.89
N GLY A 435 81.11 -16.70 53.42
CA GLY A 435 82.55 -16.70 53.12
C GLY A 435 83.40 -15.74 53.95
N LYS A 436 82.82 -15.02 54.92
CA LYS A 436 83.54 -14.14 55.86
C LYS A 436 83.25 -14.50 57.31
N LYS A 437 84.25 -14.42 58.18
CA LYS A 437 84.12 -14.67 59.63
C LYS A 437 84.42 -13.38 60.39
N ALA A 438 83.71 -13.15 61.50
CA ALA A 438 83.97 -12.02 62.38
C ALA A 438 85.22 -12.29 63.22
N ASP A 439 86.13 -11.31 63.30
CA ASP A 439 87.21 -11.31 64.29
C ASP A 439 86.71 -10.84 65.68
N GLU A 440 87.58 -10.88 66.69
CA GLU A 440 87.26 -10.47 68.08
C GLU A 440 86.85 -8.99 68.21
N SER A 441 87.05 -8.18 67.17
CA SER A 441 86.62 -6.77 67.11
C SER A 441 85.25 -6.57 66.46
N GLY A 442 84.63 -7.64 65.96
CA GLY A 442 83.33 -7.59 65.28
C GLY A 442 83.41 -7.23 63.79
N THR A 443 84.59 -7.27 63.18
CA THR A 443 84.78 -6.95 61.75
C THR A 443 84.78 -8.22 60.90
N CYS A 444 84.00 -8.26 59.83
CA CYS A 444 83.87 -9.45 58.95
C CYS A 444 84.94 -9.48 57.85
N SER A 445 85.88 -10.42 57.91
CA SER A 445 86.94 -10.63 56.91
C SER A 445 86.93 -12.06 56.32
N ILE A 446 87.54 -12.23 55.14
CA ILE A 446 87.63 -13.54 54.46
C ILE A 446 88.58 -14.44 55.25
N ASP A 447 88.12 -15.66 55.59
CA ASP A 447 88.86 -16.64 56.41
C ASP A 447 88.59 -18.06 55.86
N ASP A 448 89.59 -18.96 55.98
CA ASP A 448 89.60 -20.31 55.42
C ASP A 448 88.62 -21.27 56.13
N GLU A 449 88.08 -20.90 57.30
CA GLU A 449 86.91 -21.52 57.96
C GLU A 449 85.62 -20.70 57.73
N ALA A 450 85.25 -20.51 56.46
CA ALA A 450 84.15 -19.67 56.01
C ALA A 450 82.83 -19.84 56.81
N ALA A 451 82.26 -18.72 57.29
CA ALA A 451 80.94 -18.70 57.95
C ALA A 451 79.80 -18.99 56.96
N ASP A 452 78.73 -19.59 57.46
CA ASP A 452 77.55 -20.04 56.68
C ASP A 452 76.66 -18.89 56.16
N GLY A 453 77.02 -17.65 56.48
CA GLY A 453 76.33 -16.43 56.10
C GLY A 453 74.97 -16.22 56.78
N LYS A 454 74.54 -17.09 57.69
CA LYS A 454 73.17 -17.08 58.24
C LYS A 454 73.07 -17.34 59.73
N SER A 455 74.15 -17.71 60.41
CA SER A 455 74.11 -17.99 61.84
C SER A 455 75.34 -17.48 62.59
N VAL A 456 75.14 -17.17 63.88
CA VAL A 456 76.23 -16.85 64.82
C VAL A 456 75.91 -17.42 66.20
N VAL A 457 76.95 -17.92 66.88
CA VAL A 457 76.86 -18.36 68.29
C VAL A 457 77.39 -17.25 69.17
N VAL A 458 76.54 -16.74 70.06
CA VAL A 458 76.89 -15.76 71.08
C VAL A 458 77.24 -16.51 72.36
N LYS A 459 78.51 -16.43 72.79
CA LYS A 459 79.01 -17.12 73.99
C LYS A 459 78.76 -16.29 75.23
N THR A 460 78.06 -16.86 76.21
CA THR A 460 77.91 -16.28 77.56
C THR A 460 77.49 -17.37 78.54
N GLY A 461 78.16 -17.43 79.69
CA GLY A 461 77.86 -18.39 80.75
C GLY A 461 76.59 -18.07 81.55
N ALA A 462 75.94 -16.93 81.31
CA ALA A 462 74.75 -16.49 82.06
C ALA A 462 73.42 -17.07 81.54
N VAL A 463 73.42 -17.76 80.39
CA VAL A 463 72.19 -18.34 79.82
C VAL A 463 71.75 -19.55 80.64
N SER A 464 70.48 -19.60 81.00
CA SER A 464 69.79 -20.77 81.55
C SER A 464 68.65 -21.21 80.61
N LYS A 465 68.02 -22.37 80.88
CA LYS A 465 66.89 -22.86 80.04
C LYS A 465 65.66 -21.95 80.08
N GLU A 466 65.57 -21.07 81.07
CA GLU A 466 64.43 -20.17 81.29
C GLU A 466 64.74 -18.73 80.87
N SER A 467 65.97 -18.44 80.45
CA SER A 467 66.36 -17.10 80.01
C SER A 467 65.56 -16.64 78.79
N LYS A 468 64.94 -15.45 78.89
CA LYS A 468 64.34 -14.78 77.73
C LYS A 468 65.38 -13.87 77.10
N ILE A 469 65.79 -14.23 75.90
CA ILE A 469 66.84 -13.53 75.15
C ILE A 469 66.18 -12.64 74.10
N PHE A 470 66.41 -11.34 74.21
CA PHE A 470 65.93 -10.34 73.26
C PHE A 470 67.09 -9.93 72.37
N VAL A 471 66.92 -10.10 71.06
CA VAL A 471 67.86 -9.61 70.04
C VAL A 471 67.20 -8.48 69.26
N THR A 472 67.93 -7.40 69.04
CA THR A 472 67.44 -6.23 68.30
C THR A 472 68.50 -5.82 67.27
N PRO A 473 68.21 -5.93 65.96
CA PRO A 473 69.14 -5.45 64.95
C PRO A 473 69.39 -3.96 65.12
N LYS A 474 70.66 -3.55 65.06
CA LYS A 474 71.04 -2.13 65.19
C LYS A 474 70.66 -1.31 63.96
N ASN A 475 70.58 -1.96 62.81
CA ASN A 475 70.24 -1.35 61.52
C ASN A 475 68.96 -1.97 60.95
N VAL A 476 68.17 -1.20 60.21
CA VAL A 476 66.95 -1.71 59.54
C VAL A 476 67.34 -2.82 58.57
N THR A 477 66.77 -4.01 58.78
CA THR A 477 66.95 -5.20 57.94
C THR A 477 65.61 -5.87 57.71
N ASP A 478 65.38 -6.39 56.49
CA ASP A 478 64.22 -7.19 56.12
C ASP A 478 64.36 -8.66 56.56
N LYS A 479 65.52 -9.06 57.09
CA LYS A 479 65.79 -10.41 57.60
C LYS A 479 65.48 -10.51 59.09
N VAL A 480 64.62 -11.47 59.44
CA VAL A 480 64.22 -11.74 60.83
C VAL A 480 65.33 -12.50 61.56
N LEU A 481 65.85 -11.92 62.65
CA LEU A 481 66.75 -12.56 63.59
C LEU A 481 65.94 -13.41 64.58
N ALA A 482 66.23 -14.70 64.65
CA ALA A 482 65.60 -15.61 65.61
C ALA A 482 66.66 -16.28 66.47
N VAL A 483 66.46 -16.28 67.78
CA VAL A 483 67.21 -17.15 68.70
C VAL A 483 66.67 -18.56 68.53
N THR A 484 67.48 -19.47 67.98
CA THR A 484 67.00 -20.82 67.63
C THR A 484 67.40 -21.87 68.65
N GLU A 485 68.51 -21.66 69.36
CA GLU A 485 69.06 -22.62 70.32
C GLU A 485 69.68 -21.89 71.51
N THR A 486 69.46 -22.40 72.73
CA THR A 486 70.06 -21.90 73.98
C THR A 486 70.76 -23.07 74.68
N LEU A 487 72.06 -22.91 74.98
CA LEU A 487 72.89 -23.87 75.68
C LEU A 487 73.21 -23.31 77.07
N ALA A 488 72.53 -23.84 78.09
CA ALA A 488 72.65 -23.34 79.45
C ALA A 488 74.11 -23.40 79.92
N GLY A 489 74.65 -22.27 80.40
CA GLY A 489 76.02 -22.12 80.85
C GLY A 489 77.08 -21.92 79.75
N GLU A 490 76.71 -21.93 78.47
CA GLU A 490 77.67 -21.79 77.36
C GLU A 490 77.32 -20.63 76.39
N GLY A 491 76.04 -20.44 76.05
CA GLY A 491 75.61 -19.37 75.15
C GLY A 491 74.32 -19.67 74.39
N PHE A 492 74.08 -18.93 73.30
CA PHE A 492 72.90 -19.10 72.46
C PHE A 492 73.21 -18.83 70.99
N MET A 493 72.40 -19.38 70.09
CA MET A 493 72.57 -19.25 68.64
C MET A 493 71.46 -18.40 68.03
N VAL A 494 71.87 -17.45 67.20
CA VAL A 494 70.96 -16.60 66.42
C VAL A 494 71.09 -16.95 64.95
N LYS A 495 69.95 -17.20 64.29
CA LYS A 495 69.88 -17.53 62.87
C LYS A 495 68.95 -16.58 62.13
N ILE A 496 69.24 -16.38 60.85
CA ILE A 496 68.34 -15.79 59.87
C ILE A 496 67.95 -16.84 58.83
N LYS A 497 66.79 -16.65 58.20
CA LYS A 497 66.21 -17.65 57.29
C LYS A 497 67.03 -17.87 56.02
N GLU A 498 67.54 -16.80 55.42
CA GLU A 498 68.32 -16.83 54.19
C GLU A 498 69.69 -16.18 54.39
N PRO A 499 70.79 -16.81 53.94
CA PRO A 499 72.13 -16.28 54.14
C PRO A 499 72.34 -14.90 53.52
N ILE A 500 73.13 -14.08 54.20
CA ILE A 500 73.61 -12.78 53.72
C ILE A 500 74.55 -13.04 52.53
N GLY A 501 74.23 -12.43 51.38
CA GLY A 501 75.02 -12.59 50.17
C GLY A 501 76.44 -12.04 50.37
N ILE A 502 77.42 -12.57 49.64
CA ILE A 502 78.86 -12.27 49.81
C ILE A 502 79.18 -10.75 49.78
N SER A 503 78.36 -9.98 49.05
CA SER A 503 78.48 -8.53 48.85
C SER A 503 77.54 -7.67 49.71
N ASP A 504 76.68 -8.27 50.53
CA ASP A 504 75.75 -7.54 51.39
C ASP A 504 76.42 -7.11 52.70
N ASN A 505 75.86 -6.10 53.37
CA ASN A 505 76.38 -5.65 54.67
C ASN A 505 76.07 -6.68 55.77
N PRO A 506 76.99 -6.88 56.73
CA PRO A 506 76.72 -7.73 57.88
C PRO A 506 75.58 -7.18 58.74
N ILE A 507 74.87 -8.07 59.42
CA ILE A 507 73.80 -7.68 60.35
C ILE A 507 74.37 -7.69 61.76
N GLU A 508 74.55 -6.50 62.34
CA GLU A 508 74.89 -6.32 63.75
C GLU A 508 73.61 -6.15 64.58
N PHE A 509 73.58 -6.78 65.75
CA PHE A 509 72.45 -6.70 66.67
C PHE A 509 72.91 -6.63 68.12
N ASP A 510 72.15 -5.87 68.90
CA ASP A 510 72.25 -5.88 70.36
C ASP A 510 71.45 -7.04 70.90
N TRP A 511 71.94 -7.62 71.98
CA TRP A 511 71.23 -8.65 72.71
C TRP A 511 71.29 -8.38 74.20
N TRP A 512 70.20 -8.69 74.87
CA TRP A 512 70.13 -8.69 76.32
C TRP A 512 69.21 -9.81 76.75
N MET A 513 69.48 -10.33 77.94
CA MET A 513 68.66 -11.38 78.52
C MET A 513 68.12 -10.95 79.87
N VAL A 514 66.90 -11.38 80.10
CA VAL A 514 66.25 -11.29 81.40
C VAL A 514 65.95 -12.72 81.81
N GLU A 515 66.43 -13.11 82.98
CA GLU A 515 65.90 -14.30 83.63
C GLU A 515 64.51 -13.95 84.14
N SER A 516 63.47 -14.67 83.69
CA SER A 516 62.16 -14.51 84.33
C SER A 516 62.22 -15.19 85.68
N ASN A 517 61.98 -14.41 86.74
CA ASN A 517 61.58 -15.00 88.02
C ASN A 517 60.23 -15.72 87.90
#